data_AF-A0A8T4RF14-F1
#
_entry.id   AF-A0A8T4RF14-F1
#
_cell.length_a   1.000
_cell.length_b   1.000
_cell.length_c   1.000
_cell.angle_alpha   90.00
_cell.angle_beta   90.00
_cell.angle_gamma   90.00
#
_symmetry.space_group_name_H-M   'P 1'
#
loop_
_entity.id
_entity.type
_entity.pdbx_description
1 polymer ?
#
loop_
_entity_poly.entity_id
_entity_poly.type
_entity_poly.pdbx_seq_one_letter_code
_entity_poly.pdbx_strand_id
1 'polypeptide(L)' 'MARKKSSAKRIVKKAASQKWQAAPLKRSFLVLSIIGFLITAYLIYPRSFNLGLTFMIVFAAMFIASLISMAKGPIVKE' A
#
# COMPACT_ATOMS: atom_id res chain seq x y z
N MET A 1 -63.43 10.14 3.75
CA MET A 1 -62.36 11.14 3.94
C MET A 1 -61.13 10.40 4.49
N ALA A 2 -60.25 9.88 3.62
CA ALA A 2 -59.20 8.93 4.00
C ALA A 2 -57.80 9.60 4.00
N ARG A 3 -57.09 9.46 5.13
CA ARG A 3 -55.74 9.97 5.39
C ARG A 3 -54.72 9.33 4.45
N LYS A 4 -53.99 10.11 3.65
CA LYS A 4 -52.77 9.64 2.98
C LYS A 4 -51.56 10.24 3.70
N LYS A 5 -51.06 9.50 4.71
CA LYS A 5 -49.77 9.79 5.36
C LYS A 5 -48.68 9.75 4.29
N SER A 6 -48.00 10.88 4.11
CA SER A 6 -46.80 11.00 3.29
C SER A 6 -45.73 10.05 3.84
N SER A 7 -45.46 8.98 3.09
CA SER A 7 -44.43 8.00 3.39
C SER A 7 -43.06 8.64 3.18
N ALA A 8 -42.53 9.25 4.23
CA ALA A 8 -41.15 9.68 4.32
C ALA A 8 -40.25 8.47 4.00
N LYS A 9 -39.70 8.48 2.78
CA LYS A 9 -38.75 7.52 2.24
C LYS A 9 -37.49 7.60 3.11
N ARG A 10 -37.41 6.76 4.15
CA ARG A 10 -36.20 6.59 4.96
C ARG A 10 -35.09 6.08 4.05
N ILE A 11 -34.25 6.99 3.57
CA ILE A 11 -32.97 6.67 2.95
C ILE A 11 -32.11 6.14 4.09
N VAL A 12 -32.22 4.84 4.34
CA VAL A 12 -31.28 4.13 5.20
C VAL A 12 -29.97 4.08 4.41
N LYS A 13 -29.11 5.09 4.61
CA LYS A 13 -27.70 4.99 4.22
C LYS A 13 -27.13 3.80 4.99
N LYS A 14 -27.04 2.66 4.31
CA LYS A 14 -26.38 1.45 4.80
C LYS A 14 -24.94 1.85 5.07
N ALA A 15 -24.60 2.04 6.35
CA ALA A 15 -23.24 2.31 6.78
C ALA A 15 -22.36 1.19 6.21
N ALA A 16 -21.49 1.55 5.26
CA ALA A 16 -20.60 0.61 4.61
C ALA A 16 -19.73 -0.04 5.69
N SER A 17 -19.95 -1.33 5.93
CA SER A 17 -19.08 -2.13 6.77
C SER A 17 -17.68 -2.05 6.15
N GLN A 18 -16.79 -1.33 6.83
CA GLN A 18 -15.41 -1.14 6.39
C GLN A 18 -14.67 -2.46 6.55
N LYS A 19 -14.90 -3.39 5.63
CA LYS A 19 -14.13 -4.62 5.51
C LYS A 19 -12.76 -4.20 5.04
N TRP A 20 -11.75 -4.32 5.91
CA TRP A 20 -10.35 -4.04 5.60
C TRP A 20 -9.94 -4.81 4.34
N GLN A 21 -9.84 -4.09 3.23
CA GLN A 21 -9.34 -4.59 1.96
C GLN A 21 -7.86 -4.20 1.92
N ALA A 22 -6.98 -5.17 2.15
CA ALA A 22 -5.56 -4.97 1.96
C ALA A 22 -5.31 -4.80 0.46
N ALA A 23 -5.21 -3.54 0.00
CA ALA A 23 -4.80 -3.24 -1.35
C ALA A 23 -3.29 -3.54 -1.47
N PRO A 24 -2.86 -4.38 -2.43
CA PRO A 24 -1.44 -4.63 -2.63
C PRO A 24 -0.73 -3.30 -2.97
N LEU A 25 0.49 -3.15 -2.47
CA LEU A 25 1.29 -1.95 -2.71
C LEU A 25 1.54 -1.74 -4.20
N LYS A 26 1.59 -0.48 -4.65
CA LYS A 26 1.83 -0.15 -6.06
C LYS A 26 3.19 -0.68 -6.52
N ARG A 27 3.23 -1.28 -7.72
CA ARG A 27 4.47 -1.78 -8.36
C ARG A 27 5.57 -0.72 -8.48
N SER A 28 5.20 0.55 -8.53
CA SER A 28 6.13 1.69 -8.51
C SER A 28 7.01 1.73 -7.25
N PHE A 29 6.53 1.24 -6.10
CA PHE A 29 7.29 1.20 -4.86
C PHE A 29 8.43 0.18 -4.93
N LEU A 30 8.19 -0.98 -5.54
CA LEU A 30 9.23 -1.99 -5.81
C LEU A 30 10.31 -1.42 -6.72
N VAL A 31 9.93 -0.78 -7.83
CA VAL A 31 10.87 -0.14 -8.77
C VAL A 31 11.71 0.92 -8.06
N LEU A 32 11.09 1.76 -7.22
CA LEU A 32 11.82 2.77 -6.46
C LEU A 32 12.85 2.17 -5.51
N SER A 33 12.51 1.07 -4.81
CA SER A 33 13.47 0.40 -3.93
C SER A 33 14.66 -0.21 -4.68
N ILE A 34 14.44 -0.78 -5.87
CA ILE A 34 15.53 -1.30 -6.71
C ILE A 34 16.45 -0.15 -7.17
N ILE A 35 15.86 0.92 -7.70
CA ILE A 35 16.63 2.07 -8.21
C ILE A 35 17.40 2.72 -7.05
N GLY A 36 16.76 2.95 -5.91
CA GLY A 36 17.40 3.51 -4.72
C GLY A 36 18.54 2.63 -4.20
N PHE A 37 18.37 1.30 -4.20
CA PHE A 37 19.43 0.36 -3.85
C PHE A 37 20.63 0.45 -4.81
N LEU A 38 20.38 0.47 -6.12
CA LEU A 38 21.43 0.58 -7.14
C LEU A 38 22.18 1.91 -7.04
N ILE A 39 21.46 3.03 -6.91
CA ILE A 39 22.05 4.36 -6.74
C ILE A 39 22.95 4.35 -5.50
N THR A 40 22.45 3.80 -4.39
CA THR A 40 23.23 3.75 -3.15
C THR A 40 24.49 2.90 -3.29
N ALA A 41 24.38 1.71 -3.89
CA ALA A 41 25.49 0.80 -4.08
C ALA A 41 26.59 1.38 -4.99
N TYR A 42 26.21 2.07 -6.08
CA TYR A 42 27.17 2.57 -7.07
C TYR A 42 27.69 3.99 -6.79
N LEU A 43 26.88 4.88 -6.22
CA LEU A 43 27.24 6.29 -6.05
C LEU A 43 27.59 6.65 -4.60
N ILE A 44 26.80 6.18 -3.63
CA ILE A 44 26.94 6.59 -2.23
C ILE A 44 27.95 5.72 -1.49
N TYR A 45 27.88 4.40 -1.62
CA TYR A 45 28.78 3.47 -0.95
C TYR A 45 30.28 3.76 -1.18
N PRO A 46 30.77 4.02 -2.41
CA PRO A 46 32.19 4.35 -2.61
C PRO A 46 32.56 5.74 -2.08
N ARG A 47 31.61 6.66 -1.92
CA ARG A 47 31.85 8.01 -1.38
C ARG A 47 31.87 8.04 0.14
N SER A 48 31.01 7.26 0.79
CA SER A 48 30.85 7.28 2.24
C SER A 48 30.28 5.95 2.72
N PHE A 49 31.15 5.12 3.31
CA PHE A 49 30.80 3.79 3.77
C PHE A 49 29.60 3.78 4.74
N ASN A 50 29.60 4.66 5.75
CA ASN A 50 28.53 4.71 6.76
C ASN A 50 27.16 5.05 6.15
N LEU A 51 27.11 6.06 5.28
CA LEU A 51 25.87 6.47 4.63
C LEU A 51 25.40 5.42 3.62
N GLY A 52 26.32 4.88 2.81
CA GLY A 52 26.00 3.84 1.84
C GLY A 52 25.43 2.59 2.50
N LEU A 53 26.06 2.10 3.58
CA LEU A 53 25.58 0.93 4.31
C LEU A 53 24.19 1.17 4.90
N THR A 54 23.97 2.33 5.52
CA THR A 54 22.67 2.69 6.12
C THR A 54 21.57 2.70 5.07
N PHE A 55 21.78 3.40 3.95
CA PHE A 55 20.80 3.47 2.87
C PHE A 55 20.58 2.10 2.20
N MET A 56 21.63 1.28 2.02
CA MET A 56 21.49 -0.06 1.45
C MET A 56 20.61 -0.94 2.33
N ILE A 57 20.78 -0.90 3.65
CA ILE A 57 19.92 -1.64 4.60
C ILE A 57 18.47 -1.16 4.49
N VAL A 58 18.24 0.16 4.46
CA VAL A 58 16.89 0.73 4.33
C VAL A 58 16.23 0.30 3.01
N PHE A 59 16.93 0.42 1.88
CA PHE A 59 16.39 0.02 0.58
C PHE A 59 16.17 -1.51 0.48
N ALA A 60 17.04 -2.32 1.09
CA ALA A 60 16.86 -3.77 1.16
C ALA A 60 15.62 -4.14 1.99
N ALA A 61 15.43 -3.52 3.16
CA ALA A 61 14.24 -3.72 3.98
C ALA A 61 12.96 -3.28 3.24
N MET A 62 13.00 -2.13 2.57
CA MET A 62 11.92 -1.61 1.74
C MET A 62 11.59 -2.55 0.56
N PHE A 63 12.60 -3.15 -0.06
CA PHE A 63 12.44 -4.12 -1.13
C PHE A 63 11.72 -5.38 -0.64
N ILE A 64 12.18 -5.96 0.48
CA ILE A 64 11.55 -7.15 1.10
C ILE A 64 10.10 -6.84 1.50
N ALA A 65 9.86 -5.68 2.13
CA ALA A 65 8.52 -5.25 2.50
C ALA A 65 7.60 -5.13 1.26
N SER A 66 8.11 -4.63 0.14
CA SER A 66 7.34 -4.52 -1.11
C SER A 66 6.94 -5.90 -1.66
N LEU A 67 7.85 -6.88 -1.60
CA LEU A 67 7.59 -8.25 -2.05
C LEU A 67 6.49 -8.89 -1.22
N ILE A 68 6.59 -8.78 0.11
CA ILE A 68 5.60 -9.33 1.05
C ILE A 68 4.23 -8.67 0.83
N SER A 69 4.21 -7.34 0.61
CA SER A 69 2.96 -6.62 0.42
C SER A 69 2.26 -6.95 -0.90
N MET A 70 3.00 -7.27 -1.96
CA MET A 70 2.43 -7.72 -3.24
C MET A 70 2.04 -9.20 -3.25
N ALA A 71 2.72 -10.04 -2.47
CA ALA A 71 2.41 -11.47 -2.38
C ALA A 71 1.02 -11.76 -1.81
N LYS A 72 0.46 -10.85 -0.98
CA LYS A 72 -0.92 -10.94 -0.51
C LYS A 72 -1.88 -10.37 -1.56
N GLY A 73 -2.20 -11.18 -2.57
CA GLY A 73 -3.21 -10.86 -3.57
C GLY A 73 -4.61 -10.65 -2.93
N PRO A 74 -5.51 -9.91 -3.60
CA PRO A 74 -6.85 -9.66 -3.07
C PRO A 74 -7.55 -10.99 -2.82
N ILE A 75 -7.99 -11.20 -1.57
CA ILE A 75 -8.91 -12.30 -1.23
C ILE A 75 -10.24 -12.07 -1.93
N VAL A 76 -10.35 -12.51 -3.17
CA VAL A 76 -11.64 -12.69 -3.85
C VAL A 76 -12.34 -13.80 -3.07
N LYS A 77 -13.24 -13.42 -2.17
CA LYS A 77 -14.20 -14.37 -1.60
C LYS A 77 -15.24 -14.59 -2.68
N GLU A 78 -15.15 -15.76 -3.32
CA GLU A 78 -16.28 -16.39 -4.01
C GLU A 78 -17.46 -16.60 -3.04
#